data_AF-A0A5C6LRL5-F1
#
_entry.id   AF-A0A5C6LRL5-F1
#
_cell.length_a   1.000
_cell.length_b   1.000
_cell.length_c   1.000
_cell.angle_alpha   90.00
_cell.angle_beta   90.00
_cell.angle_gamma   90.00
#
_symmetry.space_group_name_H-M   'P 1'
#
loop_
_entity.id
_entity.type
_entity.pdbx_description
1 polymer ?
#
loop_
_entity_poly.entity_id
_entity_poly.type
_entity_poly.pdbx_seq_one_letter_code
_entity_poly.pdbx_strand_id
1 'polypeptide(L)'
;MATALVFLFQLFITPVVAQISWPQGQLLPSFPSTAQTQDLFILRESSTRWEGEGSSLSHKTGRLESDGWLCQTGIDAADEHMIYGPYDMSIPAGPNVAEFRMKVDNSRRLHEYYLPFTMPTNNQSIELRVYWGVPPIRK
;
A
#
# COMPACT_ATOMS: atom_id res chain seq x y z
N MET A 1 -42.63 43.29 40.74
CA MET A 1 -42.23 42.55 39.53
C MET A 1 -40.89 41.84 39.74
N ALA A 2 -40.72 41.08 40.82
CA ALA A 2 -39.45 40.40 41.14
C ALA A 2 -39.62 38.90 41.44
N THR A 3 -40.85 38.42 41.63
CA THR A 3 -41.15 37.03 42.00
C THR A 3 -41.39 36.12 40.79
N ALA A 4 -41.81 36.66 39.64
CA ALA A 4 -42.02 35.87 38.42
C ALA A 4 -40.71 35.48 37.72
N LEU A 5 -39.63 36.25 37.90
CA LEU A 5 -38.33 36.00 37.25
C LEU A 5 -37.53 34.87 37.95
N VAL A 6 -37.76 34.66 39.25
CA VAL A 6 -37.05 33.66 40.06
C VAL A 6 -37.51 32.22 39.74
N PHE A 7 -38.80 32.04 39.40
CA PHE A 7 -39.32 30.74 38.99
C PHE A 7 -38.84 30.29 37.60
N LEU A 8 -38.51 31.22 36.70
CA LEU A 8 -38.05 30.89 35.34
C LEU A 8 -36.59 30.39 35.32
N PHE A 9 -35.79 30.76 36.33
CA PHE A 9 -34.38 30.33 36.43
C PHE A 9 -34.20 28.94 37.05
N GLN A 10 -35.22 28.37 37.69
CA GLN A 10 -35.14 27.04 38.31
C GLN A 10 -35.37 25.87 37.34
N LEU A 11 -35.74 26.14 36.08
CA LEU A 11 -35.99 25.10 35.07
C LEU A 11 -34.73 24.61 34.34
N PHE A 12 -33.56 25.19 34.59
CA PHE A 12 -32.33 24.93 33.82
C PHE A 12 -31.27 24.04 34.49
N ILE A 13 -31.55 23.40 35.64
CA ILE A 13 -30.55 22.61 36.38
C ILE A 13 -31.03 21.20 36.70
N THR A 14 -31.58 20.48 35.72
CA THR A 14 -31.71 19.02 35.84
C THR A 14 -30.74 18.35 34.86
N PRO A 15 -29.63 17.76 35.32
CA PRO A 15 -28.85 16.88 34.47
C PRO A 15 -29.70 15.65 34.18
N VAL A 16 -30.20 15.53 32.95
CA VAL A 16 -30.74 14.26 32.45
C VAL A 16 -29.55 13.33 32.30
N VAL A 17 -29.30 12.52 33.33
CA VAL A 17 -28.42 11.37 33.23
C VAL A 17 -29.29 10.22 32.70
N ALA A 18 -29.34 10.09 31.38
CA ALA A 18 -29.85 8.86 30.77
C ALA A 18 -28.80 7.76 30.99
N GLN A 19 -28.73 7.24 32.21
CA GLN A 19 -27.91 6.07 32.52
C GLN A 19 -28.72 4.82 32.18
N ILE A 20 -28.16 3.97 31.33
CA ILE A 20 -28.66 2.62 31.13
C ILE A 20 -28.45 1.89 32.47
N SER A 21 -29.52 1.75 33.26
CA SER A 21 -29.51 0.92 34.48
C SER A 21 -29.90 -0.50 34.09
N TRP A 22 -28.93 -1.41 34.15
CA TRP A 22 -29.21 -2.82 33.91
C TRP A 22 -29.93 -3.40 35.14
N PRO A 23 -31.05 -4.13 34.97
CA PRO A 23 -31.67 -4.88 36.06
C PRO A 23 -30.66 -5.84 36.68
N GLN A 24 -30.62 -5.93 38.02
CA GLN A 24 -29.66 -6.76 38.77
C GLN A 24 -29.66 -8.25 38.36
N GLY A 25 -30.75 -8.73 37.75
CA GLY A 25 -30.89 -10.10 37.23
C GLY A 25 -30.76 -10.25 35.72
N GLN A 26 -30.34 -9.22 34.97
CA GLN A 26 -30.15 -9.35 33.53
C GLN A 26 -28.87 -10.12 33.23
N LEU A 27 -29.02 -11.32 32.64
CA LEU A 27 -27.92 -12.04 32.04
C LEU A 27 -27.35 -11.19 30.90
N LEU A 28 -26.22 -10.54 31.13
CA LEU A 28 -25.42 -10.02 30.03
C LEU A 28 -25.06 -11.24 29.16
N PRO A 29 -25.20 -11.17 27.83
CA PRO A 29 -24.65 -12.22 26.98
C PRO A 29 -23.17 -12.35 27.35
N SER A 30 -22.76 -13.55 27.78
CA SER A 30 -21.35 -13.81 28.03
C SER A 30 -20.64 -13.59 26.71
N PHE A 31 -19.71 -12.64 26.67
CA PHE A 31 -18.83 -12.55 25.52
C PHE A 31 -18.06 -13.87 25.44
N PRO A 32 -18.01 -14.51 24.26
CA PRO A 32 -17.12 -15.65 24.07
C PRO A 32 -15.70 -15.22 24.42
N SER A 33 -14.89 -16.16 24.92
CA SER A 33 -13.47 -15.91 25.18
C SER A 33 -12.85 -15.26 23.95
N THR A 34 -12.09 -14.18 24.14
CA THR A 34 -11.38 -13.50 23.06
C THR A 34 -10.61 -14.53 22.22
N ALA A 35 -10.75 -14.47 20.90
CA ALA A 35 -9.99 -15.34 20.00
C ALA A 35 -8.49 -15.24 20.33
N GLN A 36 -7.79 -16.38 20.36
CA GLN A 36 -6.35 -16.42 20.65
C GLN A 36 -5.51 -15.67 19.60
N THR A 37 -6.06 -15.51 18.39
CA THR A 37 -5.43 -14.77 17.29
C THR A 37 -6.43 -13.72 16.80
N GLN A 38 -5.99 -12.45 16.74
CA GLN A 38 -6.70 -11.42 15.99
C GLN A 38 -6.24 -11.49 14.54
N ASP A 39 -7.16 -11.68 13.61
CA ASP A 39 -6.88 -11.52 12.19
C ASP A 39 -6.74 -10.02 11.89
N LEU A 40 -5.50 -9.56 11.73
CA LEU A 40 -5.21 -8.17 11.38
C LEU A 40 -5.45 -7.98 9.87
N PHE A 41 -6.64 -7.51 9.51
CA PHE A 41 -6.94 -7.07 8.15
C PHE A 41 -6.40 -5.66 7.93
N ILE A 42 -5.19 -5.54 7.38
CA ILE A 42 -4.65 -4.25 6.94
C ILE A 42 -5.23 -3.95 5.56
N LEU A 43 -6.30 -3.15 5.52
CA LEU A 43 -6.77 -2.53 4.28
C LEU A 43 -5.73 -1.50 3.84
N ARG A 44 -5.02 -1.81 2.76
CA ARG A 44 -4.07 -0.87 2.15
C ARG A 44 -4.86 0.21 1.43
N GLU A 45 -4.95 1.40 2.02
CA GLU A 45 -5.59 2.57 1.40
C GLU A 45 -4.70 3.26 0.35
N SER A 46 -3.40 2.91 0.25
CA SER A 46 -2.45 3.60 -0.63
C SER A 46 -1.46 2.66 -1.31
N SER A 47 -1.29 2.79 -2.62
CA SER A 47 -0.27 2.06 -3.38
C SER A 47 1.14 2.59 -3.11
N THR A 48 2.11 1.69 -3.14
CA THR A 48 3.54 1.97 -3.10
C THR A 48 4.00 2.05 -4.55
N ARG A 49 4.71 3.11 -4.89
CA ARG A 49 5.17 3.41 -6.25
C ARG A 49 6.67 3.70 -6.22
N TRP A 50 7.37 3.16 -7.21
CA TRP A 50 8.77 3.44 -7.48
C TRP A 50 8.92 3.76 -8.95
N GLU A 51 9.71 4.78 -9.26
CA GLU A 51 9.99 5.21 -10.63
C GLU A 51 11.36 4.70 -11.06
N GLY A 52 11.53 4.47 -12.37
CA GLY A 52 12.77 3.95 -12.93
C GLY A 52 13.99 4.78 -12.54
N GLU A 53 13.87 6.10 -12.56
CA GLU A 53 14.91 7.08 -12.22
C GLU A 53 15.03 7.40 -10.71
N GLY A 54 14.14 6.85 -9.90
CA GLY A 54 14.08 7.12 -8.47
C GLY A 54 15.23 6.47 -7.70
N SER A 55 15.63 7.08 -6.58
CA SER A 55 16.75 6.60 -5.74
C SER A 55 16.51 5.24 -5.07
N SER A 56 15.26 4.75 -5.07
CA SER A 56 14.91 3.43 -4.53
C SER A 56 15.26 2.30 -5.49
N LEU A 57 15.41 2.58 -6.78
CA LEU A 57 15.82 1.60 -7.79
C LEU A 57 17.28 1.83 -8.15
N SER A 58 17.92 0.76 -8.61
CA SER A 58 19.33 0.78 -9.00
C SER A 58 19.52 0.22 -10.41
N HIS A 59 20.66 0.55 -11.01
CA HIS A 59 20.97 0.28 -12.41
C HIS A 59 22.41 -0.18 -12.56
N LYS A 60 22.66 -1.12 -13.47
CA LYS A 60 24.03 -1.46 -13.91
C LYS A 60 24.34 -0.98 -15.31
N THR A 61 23.31 -0.78 -16.14
CA THR A 61 23.42 -0.32 -17.52
C THR A 61 22.29 0.66 -17.84
N GLY A 62 22.42 1.39 -18.94
CA GLY A 62 21.48 2.41 -19.34
C GLY A 62 21.77 3.80 -18.77
N ARG A 63 20.80 4.69 -18.94
CA ARG A 63 20.91 6.10 -18.58
C ARG A 63 19.55 6.71 -18.30
N LEU A 64 19.58 7.84 -17.58
CA LEU A 64 18.43 8.70 -17.40
C LEU A 64 17.98 9.29 -18.75
N GLU A 65 16.69 9.13 -19.08
CA GLU A 65 16.05 9.80 -20.20
C GLU A 65 14.72 10.40 -19.71
N SER A 66 14.66 11.73 -19.58
CA SER A 66 13.47 12.44 -19.10
C SER A 66 13.00 11.94 -17.72
N ASP A 67 11.86 11.26 -17.68
CA ASP A 67 11.12 10.74 -16.52
C ASP A 67 11.19 9.20 -16.47
N GLY A 68 12.26 8.62 -17.00
CA GLY A 68 12.48 7.18 -16.95
C GLY A 68 13.92 6.77 -17.18
N TRP A 69 14.14 5.46 -17.15
CA TRP A 69 15.42 4.83 -17.43
C TRP A 69 15.40 4.16 -18.82
N LEU A 70 16.43 4.42 -19.62
CA LEU A 70 16.54 3.96 -21.00
C LEU A 70 17.75 3.04 -21.15
N CYS A 71 17.59 1.97 -21.94
CA CYS A 71 18.69 1.20 -22.52
C CYS A 71 18.54 1.13 -24.04
N GLN A 72 19.66 1.22 -24.76
CA GLN A 72 19.70 1.20 -26.22
C GLN A 72 20.77 0.26 -26.76
N THR A 73 20.42 -0.45 -27.83
CA THR A 73 21.31 -1.39 -28.51
C THR A 73 22.51 -0.66 -29.12
N GLY A 74 23.71 -1.20 -28.92
CA GLY A 74 24.95 -0.62 -29.44
C GLY A 74 25.45 0.60 -28.66
N ILE A 75 24.75 1.00 -27.61
CA ILE A 75 25.15 2.10 -26.71
C ILE A 75 25.35 1.55 -25.29
N ASP A 76 24.34 0.88 -24.75
CA ASP A 76 24.36 0.38 -23.36
C ASP A 76 24.77 -1.10 -23.31
N ALA A 77 25.46 -1.48 -22.23
CA ALA A 77 25.97 -2.84 -22.03
C ALA A 77 24.83 -3.85 -21.94
N ALA A 78 24.87 -4.89 -22.77
CA ALA A 78 23.91 -5.98 -22.78
C ALA A 78 24.15 -6.99 -21.64
N ASP A 79 23.14 -7.80 -21.34
CA ASP A 79 23.10 -8.84 -20.32
C ASP A 79 23.34 -8.33 -18.88
N GLU A 80 23.07 -7.04 -18.68
CA GLU A 80 23.19 -6.31 -17.43
C GLU A 80 21.78 -5.92 -16.92
N HIS A 81 21.68 -5.60 -15.62
CA HIS A 81 20.41 -5.13 -15.06
C HIS A 81 20.13 -3.69 -15.49
N MET A 82 19.04 -3.51 -16.23
CA MET A 82 18.48 -2.20 -16.54
C MET A 82 17.89 -1.57 -15.28
N ILE A 83 17.09 -2.32 -14.51
CA ILE A 83 16.49 -1.88 -13.24
C ILE A 83 16.56 -3.05 -12.25
N TYR A 84 16.96 -2.78 -11.02
CA TYR A 84 16.84 -3.71 -9.90
C TYR A 84 16.50 -3.01 -8.57
N GLY A 85 15.99 -3.77 -7.60
CA GLY A 85 15.47 -3.25 -6.33
C GLY A 85 13.94 -3.23 -6.30
N PRO A 86 13.29 -2.52 -5.37
CA PRO A 86 13.84 -1.69 -4.28
C PRO A 86 14.26 -2.48 -3.03
N TYR A 87 14.08 -3.81 -3.01
CA TYR A 87 14.28 -4.65 -1.82
C TYR A 87 13.41 -4.23 -0.63
N ASP A 88 12.19 -3.76 -0.91
CA ASP A 88 11.27 -3.23 0.09
C ASP A 88 10.60 -4.33 0.91
N MET A 89 10.62 -4.19 2.25
CA MET A 89 10.05 -5.13 3.22
C MET A 89 8.78 -4.60 3.90
N SER A 90 8.27 -3.45 3.47
CA SER A 90 7.07 -2.81 4.00
C SER A 90 5.78 -3.24 3.30
N ILE A 91 5.89 -4.02 2.22
CA ILE A 91 4.73 -4.58 1.52
C ILE A 91 4.00 -5.57 2.43
N PRO A 92 2.70 -5.36 2.72
CA PRO A 92 1.94 -6.24 3.60
C PRO A 92 1.87 -7.68 3.08
N ALA A 93 1.89 -8.63 4.01
CA ALA A 93 1.66 -10.03 3.73
C ALA A 93 0.26 -10.25 3.11
N GLY A 94 0.13 -11.26 2.25
CA GLY A 94 -1.12 -11.63 1.58
C GLY A 94 -1.12 -11.36 0.07
N PRO A 95 -2.29 -11.49 -0.58
CA PRO A 95 -2.44 -11.29 -2.02
C PRO A 95 -2.14 -9.84 -2.42
N ASN A 96 -1.22 -9.68 -3.37
CA ASN A 96 -0.81 -8.39 -3.91
C ASN A 96 -0.73 -8.47 -5.44
N VAL A 97 -0.76 -7.32 -6.10
CA VAL A 97 -0.55 -7.20 -7.55
C VAL A 97 0.55 -6.16 -7.77
N ALA A 98 1.59 -6.55 -8.51
CA ALA A 98 2.60 -5.63 -9.00
C ALA A 98 2.23 -5.15 -10.40
N GLU A 99 2.26 -3.83 -10.60
CA GLU A 99 2.01 -3.17 -11.89
C GLU A 99 3.31 -2.58 -12.41
N PHE A 100 3.64 -2.84 -13.68
CA PHE A 100 4.84 -2.33 -14.33
C PHE A 100 4.48 -1.59 -15.58
N ARG A 101 5.06 -0.40 -15.75
CA ARG A 101 4.93 0.40 -16.96
C ARG A 101 6.25 0.48 -17.67
N MET A 102 6.28 0.09 -18.94
CA MET A 102 7.50 0.15 -19.75
C MET A 102 7.20 0.44 -21.21
N LYS A 103 8.14 1.10 -21.88
CA LYS A 103 8.11 1.31 -23.33
C LYS A 103 9.15 0.39 -23.95
N VAL A 104 8.74 -0.37 -24.95
CA VAL A 104 9.63 -1.22 -25.75
C VAL A 104 9.59 -0.72 -27.18
N ASP A 105 10.77 -0.57 -27.76
CA ASP A 105 11.02 0.10 -29.03
C ASP A 105 10.53 1.56 -29.01
N ASN A 106 10.85 2.38 -30.02
CA ASN A 106 10.42 3.79 -30.08
C ASN A 106 8.90 3.95 -30.36
N SER A 107 8.09 3.12 -29.70
CA SER A 107 6.65 3.03 -29.80
C SER A 107 6.00 4.18 -29.03
N ARG A 108 4.94 4.78 -29.58
CA ARG A 108 4.16 5.83 -28.91
C ARG A 108 3.33 5.33 -27.71
N ARG A 109 3.32 4.03 -27.45
CA ARG A 109 2.46 3.39 -26.45
C ARG A 109 3.30 2.81 -25.31
N LEU A 110 2.85 3.08 -24.09
CA LEU A 110 3.32 2.41 -22.87
C LEU A 110 2.64 1.04 -22.75
N HIS A 111 3.43 0.02 -22.40
CA HIS A 111 2.94 -1.29 -22.01
C HIS A 111 2.79 -1.36 -20.50
N GLU A 112 1.71 -1.98 -20.06
CA GLU A 112 1.38 -2.18 -18.65
C GLU A 112 1.25 -3.68 -18.39
N TYR A 113 1.98 -4.17 -17.37
CA TYR A 113 2.02 -5.57 -16.99
C TYR A 113 1.54 -5.73 -15.55
N TYR A 114 0.70 -6.73 -15.31
CA TYR A 114 0.15 -7.04 -13.99
C TYR A 114 0.62 -8.43 -13.55
N LEU A 115 1.35 -8.49 -12.44
CA LEU A 115 1.84 -9.75 -11.87
C LEU A 115 1.21 -9.95 -10.49
N PRO A 116 0.23 -10.86 -10.36
CA PRO A 116 -0.30 -11.23 -9.06
C PRO A 116 0.75 -12.06 -8.30
N PHE A 117 0.89 -11.80 -7.00
CA PHE A 117 1.76 -12.56 -6.10
C PHE A 117 1.16 -12.61 -4.69
N THR A 118 1.69 -13.49 -3.84
CA THR A 118 1.34 -13.53 -2.42
C THR A 118 2.58 -13.24 -1.61
N MET A 119 2.53 -12.17 -0.83
CA MET A 119 3.62 -11.77 0.04
C MET A 119 3.57 -12.63 1.32
N PRO A 120 4.67 -13.30 1.71
CA PRO A 120 4.68 -14.12 2.90
C PRO A 120 4.79 -13.28 4.18
N THR A 121 4.40 -13.87 5.32
CA THR A 121 4.35 -13.19 6.63
C THR A 121 5.72 -12.99 7.29
N ASN A 122 6.80 -13.52 6.71
CA ASN A 122 8.14 -13.54 7.28
C ASN A 122 9.01 -12.33 6.86
N ASN A 123 8.40 -11.16 6.64
CA ASN A 123 9.10 -9.92 6.35
C ASN A 123 10.08 -10.02 5.16
N GLN A 124 9.75 -10.80 4.12
CA GLN A 124 10.59 -10.87 2.93
C GLN A 124 10.62 -9.53 2.18
N SER A 125 11.65 -9.33 1.34
CA SER A 125 11.75 -8.17 0.47
C SER A 125 11.22 -8.48 -0.92
N ILE A 126 10.54 -7.52 -1.54
CA ILE A 126 10.24 -7.60 -2.98
C ILE A 126 11.37 -7.01 -3.82
N GLU A 127 11.70 -7.67 -4.92
CA GLU A 127 12.67 -7.20 -5.90
C GLU A 127 12.11 -7.37 -7.31
N LEU A 128 12.15 -6.29 -8.08
CA LEU A 128 12.03 -6.30 -9.53
C LEU A 128 13.42 -6.45 -10.14
N ARG A 129 13.59 -7.30 -11.14
CA ARG A 129 14.79 -7.32 -11.99
C ARG A 129 14.39 -7.23 -13.44
N VAL A 130 14.81 -6.15 -14.10
CA VAL A 130 14.68 -5.96 -15.54
C VAL A 130 16.07 -6.10 -16.15
N TYR A 131 16.23 -7.04 -17.07
CA TYR A 131 17.48 -7.27 -17.79
C TYR A 131 17.41 -6.60 -19.15
N TRP A 132 18.49 -5.93 -19.53
CA TRP A 132 18.68 -5.47 -20.89
C TRP A 132 19.46 -6.52 -21.67
N GLY A 133 18.98 -6.93 -22.83
CA GLY A 133 19.63 -7.92 -23.66
C GLY A 133 19.34 -7.69 -25.13
N VAL A 134 20.29 -8.05 -25.99
CA VAL A 134 20.09 -8.04 -27.44
C VAL A 134 19.56 -9.41 -27.84
N PRO A 135 18.38 -9.50 -28.49
CA PRO A 135 17.86 -10.79 -28.94
C PRO A 135 18.86 -11.44 -29.91
N PRO A 136 19.04 -12.77 -29.86
CA PRO A 136 19.90 -13.47 -30.81
C PRO A 136 19.45 -13.16 -32.24
N ILE A 137 20.40 -12.86 -33.14
CA ILE A 137 20.12 -12.70 -34.56
C ILE A 137 19.48 -14.00 -35.05
N ARG A 138 18.21 -13.97 -35.44
CA ARG A 138 17.59 -15.10 -36.14
C ARG A 138 18.32 -15.25 -37.47
N LYS A 139 19.06 -16.35 -37.64
CA LYS A 139 19.64 -16.75 -38.92
C LYS A 139 18.54 -17.13 -39.90
#